data_AF-A0A0D2VHJ5-F1
#
_entry.id   AF-A0A0D2VHJ5-F1
#
_cell.length_a   1.000
_cell.length_b   1.000
_cell.length_c   1.000
_cell.angle_alpha   90.00
_cell.angle_beta   90.00
_cell.angle_gamma   90.00
#
_symmetry.space_group_name_H-M   'P 1'
#
loop_
_entity.id
_entity.type
_entity.pdbx_description
1 polymer ?
#
loop_
_entity_poly.entity_id
_entity_poly.type
_entity_poly.pdbx_seq_one_letter_code
_entity_poly.pdbx_strand_id
1 'polypeptide(L)'
;MEKRETINNCGNVKGRMNRGCIEANTLAIIDSAEIHKDSQDAKDDRMDFLEAVRIASIVPENGTPPTKKMVEAVFQILRAGKSLELIMSSYELLNEIEKRFPRIYVSESSGNGSPELVVIEEAWLPFMVSLDVMSSEKETNRRKLRGLFDPNGFHELITGLAEMAYKTNSQRLDTKFLGNMLLFQYLVNVLEGDFLARISMYKESMNWNFLRECLINMLLASKRVNYRVLMKECLHTICGLYQDYAGIRNEPDSSDEHSSENHNTDVAIALLEVQRTTCMAMQKLIIMIMEIDMSKQQANMLGLTTRSDGLRIPLIEIILDELTYYRKILPRFLQIFNDPKWKLEIIVQYLLKYTAKPVRTRRSNGPSEDSTFLGVLKSFSDSSSAYMSLTSQQQLPGMPGCNEAVIDSLSLVEISKNVAAAFNSLREADKKIQISSLGKEALFTATMIISTS
;
A
#
# COMPACT_ATOMS: atom_id res chain seq x y z
N MET A 1 -47.22 12.45 -66.73
CA MET A 1 -47.11 12.76 -65.27
C MET A 1 -47.13 11.44 -64.54
N GLU A 2 -45.97 10.89 -64.24
CA GLU A 2 -45.81 9.63 -63.52
C GLU A 2 -44.86 9.94 -62.36
N LYS A 3 -45.39 9.95 -61.12
CA LYS A 3 -44.62 10.24 -59.92
C LYS A 3 -43.81 8.99 -59.55
N ARG A 4 -42.48 9.07 -59.72
CA ARG A 4 -41.52 8.16 -59.09
C ARG A 4 -41.46 8.49 -57.60
N GLU A 5 -41.90 7.56 -56.76
CA GLU A 5 -41.52 7.50 -55.35
C GLU A 5 -40.15 6.84 -55.24
N THR A 6 -39.13 7.64 -54.97
CA THR A 6 -37.82 7.20 -54.49
C THR A 6 -37.94 6.81 -53.02
N ILE A 7 -37.86 5.51 -52.74
CA ILE A 7 -37.66 4.97 -51.40
C ILE A 7 -36.22 5.29 -50.99
N ASN A 8 -36.05 6.32 -50.16
CA ASN A 8 -34.80 6.63 -49.48
C ASN A 8 -34.57 5.57 -48.39
N ASN A 9 -33.80 4.54 -48.71
CA ASN A 9 -33.27 3.59 -47.74
C ASN A 9 -32.07 4.25 -47.03
N CYS A 10 -32.33 5.22 -46.14
CA CYS A 10 -31.34 5.65 -45.15
C CYS A 10 -31.37 4.65 -43.99
N GLY A 11 -30.75 3.50 -44.24
CA GLY A 11 -30.45 2.54 -43.18
C GLY A 11 -29.47 3.19 -42.20
N ASN A 12 -29.90 3.33 -40.95
CA ASN A 12 -29.07 3.63 -39.80
C ASN A 12 -27.87 2.68 -39.75
N VAL A 13 -26.75 3.05 -40.36
CA VAL A 13 -25.45 2.46 -40.03
C VAL A 13 -24.93 3.18 -38.78
N LYS A 14 -25.53 2.84 -37.63
CA LYS A 14 -24.84 2.98 -36.35
C LYS A 14 -23.73 1.93 -36.38
N GLY A 15 -22.59 2.31 -36.95
CA GLY A 15 -21.41 1.47 -37.06
C GLY A 15 -20.98 1.06 -35.66
N ARG A 16 -21.38 -0.15 -35.26
CA ARG A 16 -20.77 -0.85 -34.13
C ARG A 16 -19.36 -1.19 -34.59
N MET A 17 -18.43 -0.24 -34.48
CA MET A 17 -17.03 -0.47 -34.83
C MET A 17 -16.58 -1.69 -34.04
N ASN A 18 -16.13 -2.71 -34.78
CA ASN A 18 -15.70 -3.96 -34.17
C ASN A 18 -14.55 -3.67 -33.19
N ARG A 19 -14.56 -4.27 -32.00
CA ARG A 19 -13.55 -4.02 -30.94
C ARG A 19 -12.12 -4.18 -31.45
N GLY A 20 -11.90 -5.13 -32.37
CA GLY A 20 -10.61 -5.35 -33.02
C GLY A 20 -10.18 -4.24 -34.01
N CYS A 21 -11.13 -3.51 -34.61
CA CYS A 21 -10.83 -2.36 -35.47
C CYS A 21 -10.40 -1.14 -34.64
N ILE A 22 -11.06 -0.92 -33.50
CA ILE A 22 -10.64 0.12 -32.54
C ILE A 22 -9.25 -0.21 -31.99
N GLU A 23 -9.00 -1.47 -31.61
CA GLU A 23 -7.65 -1.92 -31.19
C GLU A 23 -6.58 -1.57 -32.22
N ALA A 24 -6.76 -2.01 -33.47
CA ALA A 24 -5.77 -1.84 -34.51
C ALA A 24 -5.51 -0.36 -34.82
N ASN A 25 -6.56 0.45 -34.91
CA ASN A 25 -6.44 1.88 -35.22
C ASN A 25 -5.73 2.65 -34.10
N THR A 26 -6.07 2.37 -32.84
CA THR A 26 -5.42 3.04 -31.71
C THR A 26 -3.97 2.60 -31.57
N LEU A 27 -3.67 1.29 -31.66
CA LEU A 27 -2.30 0.81 -31.57
C LEU A 27 -1.41 1.25 -32.74
N ALA A 28 -2.00 1.55 -33.91
CA ALA A 28 -1.26 2.06 -35.06
C ALA A 28 -0.69 3.48 -34.85
N ILE A 29 -1.15 4.22 -33.84
CA ILE A 29 -0.63 5.54 -33.49
C ILE A 29 0.81 5.44 -32.97
N ILE A 30 1.16 4.35 -32.28
CA ILE A 30 2.48 4.19 -31.67
C ILE A 30 3.29 3.11 -32.40
N ASP A 31 4.55 3.41 -32.70
CA ASP A 31 5.48 2.37 -33.10
C ASP A 31 6.04 1.66 -31.85
N SER A 32 5.59 0.41 -31.66
CA SER A 32 6.06 -0.46 -30.57
C SER A 32 7.59 -0.67 -30.55
N ALA A 33 8.27 -0.51 -31.69
CA ALA A 33 9.73 -0.61 -31.77
C ALA A 33 10.46 0.67 -31.32
N GLU A 34 9.75 1.80 -31.22
CA GLU A 34 10.34 3.11 -30.91
C GLU A 34 10.01 3.63 -29.50
N ILE A 35 9.54 2.78 -28.57
CA ILE A 35 9.18 3.16 -27.18
C ILE A 35 10.34 3.85 -26.44
N HIS A 36 11.60 3.56 -26.80
CA HIS A 36 12.78 4.18 -26.18
C HIS A 36 13.29 5.44 -26.89
N LYS A 37 12.77 5.73 -28.09
CA LYS A 37 13.15 6.91 -28.87
C LYS A 37 12.60 8.16 -28.20
N ASP A 38 13.41 9.21 -28.19
CA ASP A 38 13.16 10.47 -27.47
C ASP A 38 13.05 11.65 -28.44
N SER A 39 12.47 11.42 -29.63
CA SER A 39 12.10 12.49 -30.55
C SER A 39 10.80 13.15 -30.11
N GLN A 40 10.59 14.41 -30.50
CA GLN A 40 9.33 15.12 -30.22
C GLN A 40 8.14 14.40 -30.86
N ASP A 41 8.26 13.99 -32.12
CA ASP A 41 7.22 13.23 -32.83
C ASP A 41 6.79 11.98 -32.06
N ALA A 42 7.74 11.23 -31.49
CA ALA A 42 7.43 10.03 -30.73
C ALA A 42 6.77 10.32 -29.37
N LYS A 43 6.92 11.53 -28.81
CA LYS A 43 6.19 11.97 -27.62
C LYS A 43 4.76 12.35 -27.98
N ASP A 44 4.60 13.09 -29.07
CA ASP A 44 3.30 13.54 -29.57
C ASP A 44 2.44 12.33 -29.95
N ASP A 45 2.99 11.34 -30.68
CA ASP A 45 2.32 10.09 -31.01
C ASP A 45 1.84 9.33 -29.75
N ARG A 46 2.66 9.29 -28.71
CA ARG A 46 2.28 8.63 -27.45
C ARG A 46 1.18 9.39 -26.73
N MET A 47 1.20 10.73 -26.75
CA MET A 47 0.12 11.55 -26.19
C MET A 47 -1.18 11.34 -26.95
N ASP A 48 -1.14 11.37 -28.28
CA ASP A 48 -2.30 11.10 -29.14
C ASP A 48 -2.86 9.70 -28.91
N PHE A 49 -1.98 8.71 -28.67
CA PHE A 49 -2.39 7.37 -28.29
C PHE A 49 -3.13 7.34 -26.95
N LEU A 50 -2.59 7.99 -25.91
CA LEU A 50 -3.24 8.06 -24.60
C LEU A 50 -4.64 8.70 -24.71
N GLU A 51 -4.74 9.79 -25.47
CA GLU A 51 -6.01 10.49 -25.69
C GLU A 51 -6.98 9.64 -26.54
N ALA A 52 -6.50 8.93 -27.55
CA ALA A 52 -7.33 8.01 -28.33
C ALA A 52 -7.91 6.88 -27.45
N VAL A 53 -7.14 6.34 -26.51
CA VAL A 53 -7.66 5.36 -25.53
C VAL A 53 -8.71 6.01 -24.62
N ARG A 54 -8.48 7.24 -24.15
CA ARG A 54 -9.45 8.00 -23.33
C ARG A 54 -10.76 8.24 -24.08
N ILE A 55 -10.69 8.69 -25.33
CA ILE A 55 -11.85 8.95 -26.20
C ILE A 55 -12.61 7.66 -26.53
N ALA A 56 -11.92 6.55 -26.74
CA ALA A 56 -12.57 5.27 -27.06
C ALA A 56 -13.28 4.64 -25.86
N SER A 57 -12.70 4.76 -24.65
CA SER A 57 -13.12 3.98 -23.49
C SER A 57 -13.67 4.79 -22.31
N ILE A 58 -13.20 6.01 -22.08
CA ILE A 58 -13.49 6.79 -20.87
C ILE A 58 -14.46 7.96 -21.14
N VAL A 59 -14.43 8.58 -22.32
CA VAL A 59 -15.35 9.68 -22.65
C VAL A 59 -16.79 9.23 -22.93
N PRO A 60 -17.06 8.15 -23.70
CA PRO A 60 -18.42 7.81 -24.09
C PRO A 60 -19.23 7.30 -22.89
N GLU A 61 -20.52 7.61 -22.78
CA GLU A 61 -21.37 7.13 -21.67
C GLU A 61 -21.42 5.60 -21.57
N ASN A 62 -21.50 4.91 -22.71
CA ASN A 62 -21.42 3.45 -22.83
C ASN A 62 -20.09 3.01 -23.45
N GLY A 63 -18.98 3.60 -22.98
CA GLY A 63 -17.63 3.29 -23.44
C GLY A 63 -17.30 1.82 -23.22
N THR A 64 -16.67 1.20 -24.22
CA THR A 64 -16.17 -0.17 -24.07
C THR A 64 -14.85 -0.15 -23.29
N PRO A 65 -14.59 -1.15 -22.43
CA PRO A 65 -13.27 -1.27 -21.82
C PRO A 65 -12.22 -1.34 -22.95
N PRO A 66 -10.99 -0.82 -22.73
CA PRO A 66 -9.89 -0.87 -23.71
C PRO A 66 -9.56 -2.31 -24.19
N THR A 67 -8.39 -2.54 -24.79
CA THR A 67 -7.86 -3.90 -24.98
C THR A 67 -6.55 -4.13 -24.22
N LYS A 68 -6.06 -5.38 -24.17
CA LYS A 68 -4.95 -5.75 -23.27
C LYS A 68 -3.68 -5.10 -23.71
N LYS A 69 -3.51 -5.09 -25.01
CA LYS A 69 -2.42 -4.40 -25.67
C LYS A 69 -2.50 -2.89 -25.47
N MET A 70 -3.70 -2.28 -25.51
CA MET A 70 -3.84 -0.85 -25.23
C MET A 70 -3.38 -0.51 -23.81
N VAL A 71 -3.90 -1.20 -22.80
CA VAL A 71 -3.52 -0.88 -21.40
C VAL A 71 -2.09 -1.27 -21.09
N GLU A 72 -1.57 -2.35 -21.69
CA GLU A 72 -0.15 -2.69 -21.60
C GLU A 72 0.71 -1.59 -22.22
N ALA A 73 0.33 -1.01 -23.36
CA ALA A 73 1.02 0.14 -23.94
C ALA A 73 0.95 1.38 -23.05
N VAL A 74 -0.22 1.74 -22.48
CA VAL A 74 -0.34 2.83 -21.51
C VAL A 74 0.60 2.60 -20.32
N PHE A 75 0.64 1.37 -19.80
CA PHE A 75 1.52 1.00 -18.70
C PHE A 75 3.01 1.11 -19.06
N GLN A 76 3.41 0.70 -20.26
CA GLN A 76 4.79 0.88 -20.73
C GLN A 76 5.15 2.36 -20.91
N ILE A 77 4.20 3.21 -21.36
CA ILE A 77 4.42 4.66 -21.44
C ILE A 77 4.63 5.25 -20.04
N LEU A 78 3.87 4.84 -19.02
CA LEU A 78 4.11 5.26 -17.64
C LEU A 78 5.51 4.85 -17.16
N ARG A 79 5.93 3.62 -17.47
CA ARG A 79 7.19 3.05 -16.97
C ARG A 79 8.43 3.60 -17.68
N ALA A 80 8.39 3.71 -19.00
CA ALA A 80 9.51 4.11 -19.85
C ALA A 80 9.46 5.59 -20.25
N GLY A 81 8.39 6.29 -19.87
CA GLY A 81 8.17 7.70 -20.16
C GLY A 81 9.33 8.57 -19.66
N LYS A 82 9.77 9.48 -20.53
CA LYS A 82 10.88 10.42 -20.22
C LYS A 82 10.41 11.84 -19.94
N SER A 83 9.16 12.18 -20.30
CA SER A 83 8.54 13.47 -20.01
C SER A 83 7.52 13.36 -18.89
N LEU A 84 7.39 14.45 -18.11
CA LEU A 84 6.42 14.58 -17.03
C LEU A 84 4.98 14.39 -17.54
N GLU A 85 4.67 14.98 -18.68
CA GLU A 85 3.34 14.93 -19.29
C GLU A 85 2.92 13.48 -19.61
N LEU A 86 3.79 12.70 -20.28
CA LEU A 86 3.51 11.29 -20.59
C LEU A 86 3.32 10.46 -19.31
N ILE A 87 4.16 10.69 -18.30
CA ILE A 87 4.08 9.98 -17.02
C ILE A 87 2.74 10.30 -16.33
N MET A 88 2.38 11.57 -16.21
CA MET A 88 1.15 11.99 -15.55
C MET A 88 -0.09 11.53 -16.30
N SER A 89 -0.17 11.76 -17.61
CA SER A 89 -1.33 11.37 -18.41
C SER A 89 -1.53 9.86 -18.45
N SER A 90 -0.44 9.07 -18.47
CA SER A 90 -0.53 7.61 -18.37
C SER A 90 -1.02 7.16 -16.99
N TYR A 91 -0.48 7.75 -15.92
CA TYR A 91 -0.91 7.47 -14.54
C TYR A 91 -2.40 7.76 -14.34
N GLU A 92 -2.86 8.93 -14.78
CA GLU A 92 -4.27 9.33 -14.69
C GLU A 92 -5.18 8.37 -15.47
N LEU A 93 -4.84 8.10 -16.73
CA LEU A 93 -5.62 7.21 -17.59
C LEU A 93 -5.73 5.79 -17.00
N LEU A 94 -4.65 5.26 -16.42
CA LEU A 94 -4.67 3.94 -15.76
C LEU A 94 -5.62 3.91 -14.56
N ASN A 95 -5.63 4.97 -13.74
CA ASN A 95 -6.56 5.07 -12.61
C ASN A 95 -8.01 5.27 -13.07
N GLU A 96 -8.24 6.04 -14.14
CA GLU A 96 -9.57 6.21 -14.76
C GLU A 96 -10.12 4.88 -15.29
N ILE A 97 -9.28 4.10 -15.98
CA ILE A 97 -9.63 2.77 -16.48
C ILE A 97 -10.00 1.84 -15.32
N GLU A 98 -9.17 1.80 -14.26
CA GLU A 98 -9.43 0.93 -13.10
C GLU A 98 -10.73 1.32 -12.38
N LYS A 99 -10.99 2.62 -12.22
CA LYS A 99 -12.22 3.12 -11.60
C LYS A 99 -13.46 2.80 -12.43
N ARG A 100 -13.38 2.94 -13.75
CA ARG A 100 -14.51 2.75 -14.65
C ARG A 100 -14.79 1.27 -14.96
N PHE A 101 -13.73 0.48 -15.04
CA PHE A 101 -13.78 -0.94 -15.40
C PHE A 101 -13.00 -1.77 -14.37
N PRO A 102 -13.52 -1.88 -13.12
CA PRO A 102 -12.83 -2.60 -12.06
C PRO A 102 -12.68 -4.08 -12.43
N ARG A 103 -11.49 -4.64 -12.18
CA ARG A 103 -11.21 -6.06 -12.49
C ARG A 103 -12.04 -7.01 -11.66
N ILE A 104 -12.27 -6.60 -10.42
CA ILE A 104 -12.90 -7.41 -9.39
C ILE A 104 -13.90 -6.54 -8.68
N TYR A 105 -15.13 -7.02 -8.65
CA TYR A 105 -16.22 -6.35 -7.95
C TYR A 105 -17.18 -7.40 -7.41
N VAL A 106 -17.96 -6.99 -6.42
CA VAL A 106 -19.04 -7.81 -5.88
C VAL A 106 -20.30 -7.47 -6.66
N SER A 107 -20.93 -8.45 -7.29
CA SER A 107 -22.17 -8.23 -8.03
C SER A 107 -23.31 -7.91 -7.07
N GLU A 108 -24.10 -6.89 -7.39
CA GLU A 108 -25.37 -6.65 -6.70
C GLU A 108 -26.32 -7.83 -6.93
N SER A 109 -26.92 -8.36 -5.87
CA SER A 109 -27.88 -9.46 -6.00
C SER A 109 -29.10 -9.00 -6.79
N SER A 110 -29.21 -9.42 -8.05
CA SER A 110 -30.45 -9.30 -8.79
C SER A 110 -31.44 -10.39 -8.31
N GLY A 111 -32.07 -10.18 -7.14
CA GLY A 111 -33.07 -11.08 -6.54
C GLY A 111 -32.60 -11.81 -5.27
N ASN A 112 -33.14 -13.01 -5.01
CA ASN A 112 -32.83 -13.88 -3.85
C ASN A 112 -31.41 -14.51 -3.85
N GLY A 113 -30.48 -14.02 -4.68
CA GLY A 113 -29.12 -14.55 -4.79
C GLY A 113 -28.17 -13.96 -3.76
N SER A 114 -27.18 -14.73 -3.28
CA SER A 114 -26.05 -14.18 -2.52
C SER A 114 -25.15 -13.32 -3.41
N PRO A 115 -24.52 -12.25 -2.88
CA PRO A 115 -23.50 -11.51 -3.62
C PRO A 115 -22.40 -12.45 -4.11
N GLU A 116 -21.98 -12.28 -5.37
CA GLU A 116 -20.94 -13.10 -5.99
C GLU A 116 -19.73 -12.22 -6.35
N LEU A 117 -18.53 -12.73 -6.08
CA LEU A 117 -17.29 -12.08 -6.49
C LEU A 117 -17.06 -12.32 -7.98
N VAL A 118 -17.19 -11.27 -8.78
CA VAL A 118 -16.89 -11.34 -10.22
C VAL A 118 -15.42 -10.97 -10.42
N VAL A 119 -14.67 -11.88 -11.04
CA VAL A 119 -13.27 -11.66 -11.43
C VAL A 119 -13.18 -11.67 -12.96
N ILE A 120 -12.86 -10.52 -13.55
CA ILE A 120 -12.66 -10.42 -14.99
C ILE A 120 -11.24 -10.88 -15.31
N GLU A 121 -11.06 -12.17 -15.63
CA GLU A 121 -9.75 -12.75 -15.96
C GLU A 121 -9.06 -12.08 -17.16
N GLU A 122 -9.85 -11.54 -18.10
CA GLU A 122 -9.35 -10.81 -19.28
C GLU A 122 -8.98 -9.35 -19.00
N ALA A 123 -9.21 -8.85 -17.77
CA ALA A 123 -8.85 -7.49 -17.42
C ALA A 123 -7.33 -7.32 -17.41
N TRP A 124 -6.88 -6.16 -17.90
CA TRP A 124 -5.49 -5.75 -18.11
C TRP A 124 -4.58 -6.11 -16.96
N LEU A 125 -3.38 -6.64 -17.18
CA LEU A 125 -2.51 -7.07 -16.08
C LEU A 125 -1.35 -6.07 -15.92
N PRO A 126 -1.32 -5.25 -14.86
CA PRO A 126 -0.40 -4.13 -14.69
C PRO A 126 0.95 -4.57 -14.14
N PHE A 127 1.17 -5.88 -14.01
CA PHE A 127 2.34 -6.43 -13.35
C PHE A 127 3.27 -7.19 -14.30
N MET A 128 3.16 -7.01 -15.62
CA MET A 128 4.17 -7.50 -16.57
C MET A 128 5.40 -6.57 -16.56
N VAL A 129 6.07 -6.47 -15.40
CA VAL A 129 7.20 -5.55 -15.19
C VAL A 129 8.51 -6.11 -15.78
N SER A 130 8.61 -7.38 -16.14
CA SER A 130 9.87 -7.98 -16.66
C SER A 130 9.81 -8.47 -18.11
N LEU A 131 9.16 -7.76 -19.03
CA LEU A 131 9.25 -8.10 -20.45
C LEU A 131 10.36 -7.34 -21.19
N ASP A 132 11.58 -7.41 -20.66
CA ASP A 132 12.82 -7.15 -21.41
C ASP A 132 13.40 -8.47 -21.93
N VAL A 133 12.55 -9.35 -22.48
CA VAL A 133 13.02 -10.53 -23.22
C VAL A 133 12.07 -10.82 -24.38
N MET A 134 12.55 -10.55 -25.58
CA MET A 134 11.97 -11.07 -26.81
C MET A 134 11.83 -12.59 -26.77
N SER A 135 10.71 -13.09 -27.29
CA SER A 135 10.52 -14.43 -27.86
C SER A 135 10.59 -15.65 -26.92
N SER A 136 9.46 -16.34 -26.76
CA SER A 136 9.24 -17.58 -27.52
C SER A 136 7.86 -18.16 -27.19
N GLU A 137 7.15 -18.52 -28.26
CA GLU A 137 5.97 -19.38 -28.22
C GLU A 137 6.39 -20.75 -27.69
N LYS A 138 6.23 -21.01 -26.39
CA LYS A 138 6.08 -22.37 -25.81
C LYS A 138 5.87 -22.32 -24.31
N GLU A 139 4.63 -22.04 -23.88
CA GLU A 139 4.20 -22.55 -22.57
C GLU A 139 2.70 -22.88 -22.54
N THR A 140 2.30 -23.78 -23.42
CA THR A 140 0.99 -24.45 -23.33
C THR A 140 1.03 -25.51 -22.22
N ASN A 141 0.17 -25.32 -21.20
CA ASN A 141 -0.51 -26.36 -20.41
C ASN A 141 -0.21 -26.64 -18.91
N ARG A 142 0.44 -25.78 -18.09
CA ARG A 142 0.42 -26.00 -16.61
C ARG A 142 0.36 -24.78 -15.65
N ARG A 143 0.18 -23.53 -16.10
CA ARG A 143 0.29 -22.34 -15.20
C ARG A 143 -0.75 -21.25 -15.50
N LYS A 144 -2.04 -21.51 -15.23
CA LYS A 144 -3.13 -20.55 -15.58
C LYS A 144 -3.24 -19.29 -14.70
N LEU A 145 -2.54 -19.19 -13.56
CA LEU A 145 -2.49 -17.96 -12.74
C LEU A 145 -1.06 -17.52 -12.34
N ARG A 146 -0.04 -18.33 -12.67
CA ARG A 146 1.31 -18.22 -12.07
C ARG A 146 2.26 -17.24 -12.77
N GLY A 147 1.78 -16.53 -13.79
CA GLY A 147 2.56 -15.57 -14.59
C GLY A 147 1.92 -14.18 -14.67
N LEU A 148 0.91 -13.89 -13.85
CA LEU A 148 0.07 -12.68 -13.96
C LEU A 148 0.57 -11.50 -13.12
N PHE A 149 1.53 -11.75 -12.22
CA PHE A 149 2.10 -10.79 -11.29
C PHE A 149 3.62 -10.97 -11.33
N ASP A 150 4.40 -9.90 -11.52
CA ASP A 150 5.86 -9.89 -11.46
C ASP A 150 6.35 -9.41 -10.08
N PRO A 151 6.62 -10.33 -9.14
CA PRO A 151 7.09 -9.98 -7.80
C PRO A 151 8.47 -9.32 -7.83
N ASN A 152 9.31 -9.66 -8.83
CA ASN A 152 10.66 -9.13 -8.93
C ASN A 152 10.62 -7.67 -9.32
N GLY A 153 9.85 -7.33 -10.36
CA GLY A 153 9.67 -5.94 -10.75
C GLY A 153 9.04 -5.06 -9.67
N PHE A 154 8.11 -5.60 -8.86
CA PHE A 154 7.59 -4.89 -7.69
C PHE A 154 8.67 -4.66 -6.61
N HIS A 155 9.51 -5.65 -6.36
CA HIS A 155 10.64 -5.52 -5.43
C HIS A 155 11.67 -4.52 -5.94
N GLU A 156 12.07 -4.59 -7.21
CA GLU A 156 12.99 -3.65 -7.86
C GLU A 156 12.47 -2.20 -7.80
N LEU A 157 11.17 -2.01 -7.97
CA LEU A 157 10.54 -0.71 -7.82
C LEU A 157 10.70 -0.16 -6.39
N ILE A 158 10.44 -0.98 -5.38
CA ILE A 158 10.61 -0.59 -3.97
C ILE A 158 12.07 -0.32 -3.64
N THR A 159 13.00 -1.17 -4.09
CA THR A 159 14.45 -0.95 -3.92
C THR A 159 14.88 0.37 -4.58
N GLY A 160 14.42 0.64 -5.81
CA GLY A 160 14.70 1.89 -6.50
C GLY A 160 14.13 3.12 -5.76
N LEU A 161 12.96 3.01 -5.16
CA LEU A 161 12.42 4.06 -4.29
C LEU A 161 13.25 4.24 -3.01
N ALA A 162 13.68 3.14 -2.39
CA ALA A 162 14.49 3.17 -1.17
C ALA A 162 15.85 3.83 -1.40
N GLU A 163 16.53 3.52 -2.51
CA GLU A 163 17.81 4.13 -2.88
C GLU A 163 17.67 5.65 -3.08
N MET A 164 16.58 6.10 -3.68
CA MET A 164 16.32 7.51 -3.97
C MET A 164 15.81 8.28 -2.75
N ALA A 165 15.15 7.60 -1.80
CA ALA A 165 14.65 8.16 -0.54
C ALA A 165 15.76 8.66 0.41
N TYR A 166 17.04 8.48 0.07
CA TYR A 166 18.18 9.06 0.80
C TYR A 166 19.08 10.01 -0.02
N LYS A 167 18.78 10.25 -1.30
CA LYS A 167 19.53 11.18 -2.17
C LYS A 167 19.20 12.66 -1.90
N THR A 168 19.94 13.59 -2.49
CA THR A 168 19.69 15.05 -2.35
C THR A 168 18.51 15.51 -3.22
N ASN A 169 17.83 16.62 -2.84
CA ASN A 169 16.63 17.12 -3.54
C ASN A 169 16.86 17.37 -5.05
N SER A 170 18.03 17.87 -5.44
CA SER A 170 18.38 18.09 -6.86
C SER A 170 18.41 16.78 -7.67
N GLN A 171 18.81 15.66 -7.05
CA GLN A 171 18.79 14.33 -7.69
C GLN A 171 17.40 13.68 -7.70
N ARG A 172 16.44 14.21 -6.93
CA ARG A 172 15.06 13.70 -6.83
C ARG A 172 14.06 14.38 -7.76
N LEU A 173 14.43 15.50 -8.38
CA LEU A 173 13.65 16.14 -9.45
C LEU A 173 13.71 15.37 -10.79
N ASP A 174 14.37 14.21 -10.81
CA ASP A 174 14.42 13.30 -11.96
C ASP A 174 13.01 12.74 -12.27
N THR A 175 12.58 12.89 -13.53
CA THR A 175 11.31 12.36 -14.03
C THR A 175 11.20 10.85 -13.82
N LYS A 176 12.33 10.13 -13.81
CA LYS A 176 12.37 8.69 -13.50
C LYS A 176 11.94 8.39 -12.06
N PHE A 177 12.37 9.19 -11.09
CA PHE A 177 11.99 8.99 -9.69
C PHE A 177 10.50 9.26 -9.49
N LEU A 178 10.01 10.32 -10.10
CA LEU A 178 8.59 10.66 -10.11
C LEU A 178 7.75 9.56 -10.75
N GLY A 179 8.17 9.07 -11.93
CA GLY A 179 7.52 7.96 -12.62
C GLY A 179 7.44 6.71 -11.76
N ASN A 180 8.53 6.36 -11.05
CA ASN A 180 8.54 5.24 -10.11
C ASN A 180 7.57 5.43 -8.94
N MET A 181 7.46 6.64 -8.39
CA MET A 181 6.51 6.94 -7.32
C MET A 181 5.06 6.78 -7.79
N LEU A 182 4.70 7.33 -8.95
CA LEU A 182 3.37 7.22 -9.53
C LEU A 182 3.04 5.78 -9.95
N LEU A 183 4.02 5.06 -10.51
CA LEU A 183 3.90 3.64 -10.80
C LEU A 183 3.61 2.84 -9.53
N PHE A 184 4.36 3.08 -8.45
CA PHE A 184 4.12 2.41 -7.17
C PHE A 184 2.71 2.71 -6.63
N GLN A 185 2.28 3.97 -6.68
CA GLN A 185 0.93 4.37 -6.26
C GLN A 185 -0.15 3.62 -7.05
N TYR A 186 -0.03 3.57 -8.39
CA TYR A 186 -0.97 2.84 -9.24
C TYR A 186 -1.02 1.34 -8.89
N LEU A 187 0.14 0.70 -8.72
CA LEU A 187 0.20 -0.72 -8.37
C LEU A 187 -0.44 -1.00 -7.01
N VAL A 188 -0.24 -0.13 -6.02
CA VAL A 188 -0.91 -0.25 -4.72
C VAL A 188 -2.43 -0.08 -4.85
N ASN A 189 -2.92 0.85 -5.67
CA ASN A 189 -4.36 1.03 -5.91
C ASN A 189 -4.99 -0.23 -6.52
N VAL A 190 -4.29 -0.90 -7.44
CA VAL A 190 -4.73 -2.18 -8.02
C VAL A 190 -4.79 -3.28 -6.95
N LEU A 191 -3.75 -3.38 -6.10
CA LEU A 191 -3.74 -4.32 -4.98
C LEU A 191 -4.89 -4.05 -3.99
N GLU A 192 -5.17 -2.78 -3.72
CA GLU A 192 -6.24 -2.34 -2.83
C GLU A 192 -7.62 -2.69 -3.38
N GLY A 193 -7.88 -2.45 -4.66
CA GLY A 193 -9.16 -2.82 -5.30
C GLY A 193 -9.47 -4.32 -5.18
N ASP A 194 -8.48 -5.18 -5.50
CA ASP A 194 -8.61 -6.64 -5.35
C ASP A 194 -8.80 -7.05 -3.88
N PHE A 195 -8.01 -6.47 -2.98
CA PHE A 195 -8.09 -6.77 -1.55
C PHE A 195 -9.44 -6.39 -0.95
N LEU A 196 -9.96 -5.18 -1.22
CA LEU A 196 -11.21 -4.69 -0.65
C LEU A 196 -12.42 -5.55 -1.05
N ALA A 197 -12.50 -5.95 -2.33
CA ALA A 197 -13.57 -6.84 -2.78
C ALA A 197 -13.51 -8.21 -2.10
N ARG A 198 -12.30 -8.79 -1.98
CA ARG A 198 -12.10 -10.12 -1.39
C ARG A 198 -12.25 -10.14 0.12
N ILE A 199 -11.80 -9.11 0.83
CA ILE A 199 -11.96 -9.03 2.29
C ILE A 199 -13.42 -8.84 2.68
N SER A 200 -14.21 -8.12 1.87
CA SER A 200 -15.67 -8.03 2.09
C SER A 200 -16.31 -9.41 2.08
N MET A 201 -16.01 -10.19 1.03
CA MET A 201 -16.52 -11.56 0.88
C MET A 201 -16.00 -12.50 1.97
N TYR A 202 -14.75 -12.36 2.38
CA TYR A 202 -14.20 -13.11 3.50
C TYR A 202 -14.92 -12.79 4.82
N LYS A 203 -15.17 -11.51 5.12
CA LYS A 203 -15.86 -11.11 6.36
C LYS A 203 -17.28 -11.65 6.45
N GLU A 204 -17.98 -11.76 5.31
CA GLU A 204 -19.34 -12.30 5.25
C GLU A 204 -19.38 -13.83 5.31
N SER A 205 -18.50 -14.51 4.57
CA SER A 205 -18.54 -15.96 4.39
C SER A 205 -17.59 -16.75 5.29
N MET A 206 -16.62 -16.08 5.91
CA MET A 206 -15.44 -16.68 6.56
C MET A 206 -14.62 -17.62 5.66
N ASN A 207 -14.78 -17.54 4.33
CA ASN A 207 -14.07 -18.39 3.41
C ASN A 207 -12.65 -17.85 3.12
N TRP A 208 -11.64 -18.42 3.80
CA TRP A 208 -10.22 -18.05 3.66
C TRP A 208 -9.71 -18.05 2.20
N ASN A 209 -10.33 -18.84 1.31
CA ASN A 209 -9.92 -18.90 -0.10
C ASN A 209 -9.94 -17.51 -0.78
N PHE A 210 -10.88 -16.63 -0.40
CA PHE A 210 -10.95 -15.27 -0.96
C PHE A 210 -9.68 -14.48 -0.68
N LEU A 211 -9.18 -14.49 0.56
CA LEU A 211 -7.93 -13.80 0.93
C LEU A 211 -6.69 -14.56 0.47
N ARG A 212 -6.74 -15.89 0.42
CA ARG A 212 -5.64 -16.71 -0.11
C ARG A 212 -5.30 -16.34 -1.55
N GLU A 213 -6.32 -16.10 -2.36
CA GLU A 213 -6.24 -15.76 -3.79
C GLU A 213 -6.10 -14.25 -4.05
N CYS A 214 -6.07 -13.43 -3.01
CA CYS A 214 -5.83 -12.01 -3.13
C CYS A 214 -4.43 -11.73 -3.70
N LEU A 215 -4.32 -10.77 -4.63
CA LEU A 215 -3.09 -10.40 -5.32
C LEU A 215 -1.97 -10.09 -4.35
N ILE A 216 -2.26 -9.35 -3.29
CA ILE A 216 -1.28 -9.03 -2.27
C ILE A 216 -0.83 -10.29 -1.51
N ASN A 217 -1.72 -11.21 -1.16
CA ASN A 217 -1.30 -12.46 -0.52
C ASN A 217 -0.45 -13.33 -1.47
N MET A 218 -0.76 -13.34 -2.77
CA MET A 218 0.05 -14.01 -3.79
C MET A 218 1.45 -13.39 -3.94
N LEU A 219 1.56 -12.05 -3.92
CA LEU A 219 2.84 -11.33 -3.89
C LEU A 219 3.66 -11.75 -2.66
N LEU A 220 3.05 -11.74 -1.48
CA LEU A 220 3.72 -12.05 -0.21
C LEU A 220 4.13 -13.51 -0.07
N ALA A 221 3.37 -14.43 -0.68
CA ALA A 221 3.68 -15.86 -0.70
C ALA A 221 4.70 -16.23 -1.78
N SER A 222 5.10 -15.28 -2.64
CA SER A 222 6.09 -15.52 -3.68
C SER A 222 7.46 -15.82 -3.10
N LYS A 223 8.03 -16.96 -3.49
CA LYS A 223 9.43 -17.32 -3.17
C LYS A 223 10.46 -16.50 -3.94
N ARG A 224 10.03 -15.69 -4.91
CA ARG A 224 10.92 -14.88 -5.75
C ARG A 224 11.39 -13.61 -5.03
N VAL A 225 10.67 -13.20 -3.99
CA VAL A 225 10.98 -11.97 -3.24
C VAL A 225 11.33 -12.32 -1.81
N ASN A 226 12.38 -11.70 -1.29
CA ASN A 226 12.68 -11.77 0.13
C ASN A 226 11.74 -10.84 0.89
N TYR A 227 10.61 -11.39 1.36
CA TYR A 227 9.58 -10.63 2.08
C TYR A 227 10.14 -9.79 3.24
N ARG A 228 11.07 -10.32 4.04
CA ARG A 228 11.65 -9.58 5.17
C ARG A 228 12.44 -8.35 4.69
N VAL A 229 13.23 -8.50 3.63
CA VAL A 229 14.00 -7.40 3.04
C VAL A 229 13.06 -6.37 2.43
N LEU A 230 12.07 -6.81 1.64
CA LEU A 230 11.07 -5.95 1.01
C LEU A 230 10.36 -5.06 2.05
N MET A 231 9.91 -5.64 3.17
CA MET A 231 9.22 -4.88 4.22
C MET A 231 10.13 -3.89 4.93
N LYS A 232 11.41 -4.24 5.14
CA LYS A 232 12.39 -3.28 5.66
C LYS A 232 12.57 -2.12 4.70
N GLU A 233 12.71 -2.38 3.40
CA GLU A 233 12.81 -1.31 2.39
C GLU A 233 11.57 -0.41 2.41
N CYS A 234 10.35 -0.97 2.48
CA CYS A 234 9.13 -0.18 2.62
C CYS A 234 9.17 0.78 3.84
N LEU A 235 9.62 0.29 5.00
CA LEU A 235 9.75 1.10 6.23
C LEU A 235 10.80 2.21 6.11
N HIS A 236 11.92 1.94 5.45
CA HIS A 236 12.96 2.93 5.22
C HIS A 236 12.51 3.98 4.21
N THR A 237 11.89 3.55 3.10
CA THR A 237 11.36 4.42 2.05
C THR A 237 10.31 5.37 2.60
N ILE A 238 9.31 4.86 3.34
CA ILE A 238 8.26 5.73 3.90
C ILE A 238 8.84 6.77 4.87
N CYS A 239 9.80 6.36 5.70
CA CYS A 239 10.47 7.27 6.62
C CYS A 239 11.37 8.29 5.91
N GLY A 240 12.02 7.90 4.82
CA GLY A 240 12.89 8.78 4.02
C GLY A 240 12.09 9.84 3.26
N LEU A 241 11.03 9.43 2.56
CA LEU A 241 10.14 10.33 1.82
C LEU A 241 9.46 11.37 2.71
N TYR A 242 9.10 11.00 3.95
CA TYR A 242 8.49 11.92 4.90
C TYR A 242 9.38 13.08 5.31
N GLN A 243 10.69 12.86 5.43
CA GLN A 243 11.63 13.90 5.88
C GLN A 243 11.57 15.14 4.99
N ASP A 244 11.31 14.94 3.70
CA ASP A 244 11.32 15.99 2.69
C ASP A 244 10.05 16.84 2.77
N TYR A 245 8.87 16.23 2.74
CA TYR A 245 7.62 17.00 2.68
C TYR A 245 7.17 17.54 4.04
N ALA A 246 7.61 16.93 5.14
CA ALA A 246 7.38 17.49 6.47
C ALA A 246 8.37 18.63 6.82
N GLY A 247 9.33 18.92 5.94
CA GLY A 247 10.33 19.98 6.15
C GLY A 247 11.34 19.68 7.28
N ILE A 248 11.56 18.40 7.63
CA ILE A 248 12.35 17.97 8.81
C ILE A 248 13.82 17.70 8.45
N ARG A 249 14.33 18.24 7.33
CA ARG A 249 15.76 18.12 7.02
C ARG A 249 16.52 19.11 7.90
N ASN A 250 17.43 18.62 8.73
CA ASN A 250 18.46 19.48 9.30
C ASN A 250 19.27 20.03 8.12
N GLU A 251 19.31 21.34 7.98
CA GLU A 251 20.14 22.00 6.97
C GLU A 251 21.58 21.45 7.04
N PRO A 252 22.20 21.10 5.91
CA PRO A 252 23.64 21.09 5.88
C PRO A 252 24.10 22.55 6.00
N ASP A 253 24.72 22.88 7.13
CA ASP A 253 25.55 24.08 7.29
C ASP A 253 26.62 24.09 6.18
N SER A 254 26.34 24.75 5.06
CA SER A 254 27.33 25.40 4.20
C SER A 254 26.62 26.17 3.10
N SER A 255 26.78 27.49 3.18
CA SER A 255 26.62 28.48 2.12
C SER A 255 26.91 27.94 0.71
N ASP A 256 26.02 28.25 -0.22
CA ASP A 256 26.39 29.09 -1.36
C ASP A 256 25.15 29.80 -1.89
N GLU A 257 25.22 31.13 -1.82
CA GLU A 257 24.30 32.06 -2.45
C GLU A 257 24.38 31.92 -3.98
N HIS A 258 23.23 32.18 -4.62
CA HIS A 258 23.02 32.38 -6.05
C HIS A 258 22.79 31.14 -6.92
N SER A 259 21.52 30.74 -7.01
CA SER A 259 20.97 30.35 -8.32
C SER A 259 19.58 30.97 -8.49
N SER A 260 19.48 31.89 -9.43
CA SER A 260 18.25 32.39 -10.03
C SER A 260 17.40 31.24 -10.56
N GLU A 261 16.11 31.20 -10.20
CA GLU A 261 14.96 31.16 -11.11
C GLU A 261 13.68 30.75 -10.36
N ASN A 262 12.72 31.67 -10.31
CA ASN A 262 11.36 31.50 -9.77
C ASN A 262 10.48 30.51 -10.59
N HIS A 263 11.07 29.68 -11.46
CA HIS A 263 10.34 28.73 -12.33
C HIS A 263 10.25 27.31 -11.77
N ASN A 264 10.85 27.02 -10.61
CA ASN A 264 10.89 25.66 -10.03
C ASN A 264 10.01 25.45 -8.78
N THR A 265 9.29 26.48 -8.31
CA THR A 265 8.47 26.35 -7.09
C THR A 265 7.28 25.41 -7.31
N ASP A 266 6.58 25.53 -8.44
CA ASP A 266 5.40 24.70 -8.73
C ASP A 266 5.77 23.22 -8.90
N VAL A 267 6.90 22.95 -9.57
CA VAL A 267 7.43 21.58 -9.73
C VAL A 267 7.87 21.00 -8.39
N ALA A 268 8.50 21.80 -7.53
CA ALA A 268 8.88 21.39 -6.18
C ALA A 268 7.65 21.07 -5.32
N ILE A 269 6.59 21.90 -5.39
CA ILE A 269 5.32 21.66 -4.69
C ILE A 269 4.66 20.37 -5.19
N ALA A 270 4.58 20.18 -6.51
CA ALA A 270 4.03 18.96 -7.10
C ALA A 270 4.82 17.71 -6.67
N LEU A 271 6.16 17.79 -6.60
CA LEU A 271 6.99 16.70 -6.11
C LEU A 271 6.67 16.37 -4.64
N LEU A 272 6.52 17.37 -3.76
CA LEU A 272 6.16 17.14 -2.36
C LEU A 272 4.80 16.46 -2.22
N GLU A 273 3.82 16.84 -3.04
CA GLU A 273 2.51 16.19 -3.05
C GLU A 273 2.61 14.74 -3.53
N VAL A 274 3.41 14.45 -4.56
CA VAL A 274 3.63 13.07 -5.03
C VAL A 274 4.39 12.23 -4.00
N GLN A 275 5.34 12.81 -3.27
CA GLN A 275 5.99 12.13 -2.13
C GLN A 275 4.98 11.80 -1.03
N ARG A 276 4.10 12.75 -0.69
CA ARG A 276 3.04 12.57 0.30
C ARG A 276 2.08 11.45 -0.13
N THR A 277 1.58 11.46 -1.36
CA THR A 277 0.68 10.42 -1.88
C THR A 277 1.38 9.06 -1.97
N THR A 278 2.68 9.02 -2.27
CA THR A 278 3.49 7.79 -2.20
C THR A 278 3.57 7.25 -0.78
N CYS A 279 3.80 8.11 0.22
CA CYS A 279 3.76 7.70 1.63
C CYS A 279 2.39 7.15 2.01
N MET A 280 1.29 7.75 1.54
CA MET A 280 -0.06 7.21 1.78
C MET A 280 -0.25 5.85 1.13
N ALA A 281 0.20 5.65 -0.10
CA ALA A 281 0.18 4.33 -0.77
C ALA A 281 1.01 3.29 0.01
N MET A 282 2.18 3.67 0.54
CA MET A 282 2.99 2.76 1.35
C MET A 282 2.29 2.37 2.66
N GLN A 283 1.59 3.30 3.32
CA GLN A 283 0.77 2.97 4.49
C GLN A 283 -0.36 2.02 4.14
N LYS A 284 -1.09 2.27 3.04
CA LYS A 284 -2.15 1.37 2.55
C LYS A 284 -1.60 -0.04 2.34
N LEU A 285 -0.45 -0.17 1.69
CA LEU A 285 0.21 -1.46 1.50
C LEU A 285 0.48 -2.15 2.85
N ILE A 286 1.09 -1.45 3.82
CA ILE A 286 1.37 -2.00 5.16
C ILE A 286 0.07 -2.45 5.85
N ILE A 287 -0.97 -1.62 5.83
CA ILE A 287 -2.26 -1.92 6.47
C ILE A 287 -2.91 -3.16 5.85
N MET A 288 -2.95 -3.27 4.52
CA MET A 288 -3.51 -4.46 3.85
C MET A 288 -2.77 -5.73 4.27
N ILE A 289 -1.44 -5.69 4.40
CA ILE A 289 -0.65 -6.85 4.83
C ILE A 289 -0.98 -7.21 6.29
N MET A 290 -1.09 -6.22 7.18
CA MET A 290 -1.44 -6.46 8.58
C MET A 290 -2.86 -7.02 8.73
N GLU A 291 -3.83 -6.54 7.96
CA GLU A 291 -5.20 -7.09 7.92
C GLU A 291 -5.22 -8.54 7.40
N ILE A 292 -4.38 -8.88 6.41
CA ILE A 292 -4.21 -10.26 5.95
C ILE A 292 -3.61 -11.14 7.06
N ASP A 293 -2.59 -10.66 7.76
CA ASP A 293 -1.95 -11.40 8.85
C ASP A 293 -2.95 -11.72 9.98
N MET A 294 -3.73 -10.72 10.39
CA MET A 294 -4.78 -10.90 11.39
C MET A 294 -5.89 -11.85 10.92
N SER A 295 -6.36 -11.68 9.67
CA SER A 295 -7.38 -12.57 9.10
C SER A 295 -6.88 -14.01 8.98
N LYS A 296 -5.61 -14.20 8.62
CA LYS A 296 -4.97 -15.52 8.55
C LYS A 296 -4.87 -16.15 9.94
N GLN A 297 -4.49 -15.39 10.95
CA GLN A 297 -4.43 -15.87 12.33
C GLN A 297 -5.81 -16.34 12.81
N GLN A 298 -6.87 -15.55 12.52
CA GLN A 298 -8.24 -15.94 12.82
C GLN A 298 -8.65 -17.22 12.08
N ALA A 299 -8.39 -17.31 10.77
CA ALA A 299 -8.67 -18.49 9.98
C ALA A 299 -7.90 -19.74 10.48
N ASN A 300 -6.63 -19.56 10.91
CA ASN A 300 -5.83 -20.63 11.52
C ASN A 300 -6.49 -21.14 12.81
N MET A 301 -6.93 -20.24 13.70
CA MET A 301 -7.60 -20.60 14.96
C MET A 301 -8.89 -21.40 14.72
N LEU A 302 -9.60 -21.09 13.63
CA LEU A 302 -10.82 -21.78 13.21
C LEU A 302 -10.55 -23.04 12.36
N GLY A 303 -9.28 -23.38 12.08
CA GLY A 303 -8.91 -24.53 11.27
C GLY A 303 -9.27 -24.41 9.78
N LEU A 304 -9.46 -23.18 9.26
CA LEU A 304 -9.87 -22.90 7.88
C LEU A 304 -8.69 -22.80 6.90
N THR A 305 -7.47 -22.77 7.42
CA THR A 305 -6.23 -22.71 6.65
C THR A 305 -5.62 -24.09 6.44
N THR A 306 -4.81 -24.21 5.41
CA THR A 306 -4.10 -25.43 5.03
C THR A 306 -2.59 -25.28 5.17
N ARG A 307 -1.85 -26.39 5.14
CA ARG A 307 -0.37 -26.37 5.14
C ARG A 307 0.21 -25.58 3.95
N SER A 308 -0.50 -25.52 2.83
CA SER A 308 -0.09 -24.75 1.64
C SER A 308 -0.10 -23.24 1.86
N ASP A 309 -0.84 -22.74 2.86
CA ASP A 309 -0.86 -21.31 3.18
C ASP A 309 0.45 -20.84 3.83
N GLY A 310 1.30 -21.78 4.26
CA GLY A 310 2.65 -21.54 4.75
C GLY A 310 2.72 -20.72 6.04
N LEU A 311 3.89 -20.72 6.67
CA LEU A 311 4.19 -19.86 7.81
C LEU A 311 5.01 -18.67 7.28
N ARG A 312 4.44 -17.47 7.36
CA ARG A 312 5.14 -16.21 7.12
C ARG A 312 5.19 -15.48 8.44
N ILE A 313 6.31 -14.80 8.69
CA ILE A 313 6.47 -13.91 9.84
C ILE A 313 5.46 -12.75 9.66
N PRO A 314 4.56 -12.51 10.63
CA PRO A 314 3.64 -11.37 10.58
C PRO A 314 4.38 -10.05 10.37
N LEU A 315 3.79 -9.12 9.61
CA LEU A 315 4.43 -7.84 9.32
C LEU A 315 4.74 -7.06 10.58
N ILE A 316 3.85 -7.13 11.58
CA ILE A 316 4.05 -6.44 12.85
C ILE A 316 5.36 -6.85 13.54
N GLU A 317 5.73 -8.14 13.50
CA GLU A 317 6.99 -8.59 14.07
C GLU A 317 8.20 -7.98 13.34
N ILE A 318 8.14 -7.87 12.01
CA ILE A 318 9.20 -7.25 11.21
C ILE A 318 9.30 -5.75 11.52
N ILE A 319 8.17 -5.05 11.63
CA ILE A 319 8.12 -3.64 12.04
C ILE A 319 8.78 -3.49 13.41
N LEU A 320 8.37 -4.29 14.39
CA LEU A 320 8.91 -4.22 15.75
C LEU A 320 10.39 -4.56 15.81
N ASP A 321 10.88 -5.53 15.04
CA ASP A 321 12.30 -5.83 14.91
C ASP A 321 13.07 -4.63 14.36
N GLU A 322 12.56 -3.99 13.32
CA GLU A 322 13.21 -2.86 12.67
C GLU A 322 13.20 -1.60 13.53
N LEU A 323 12.07 -1.28 14.17
CA LEU A 323 11.94 -0.16 15.09
C LEU A 323 12.81 -0.35 16.35
N THR A 324 12.97 -1.60 16.81
CA THR A 324 13.88 -1.94 17.90
C THR A 324 15.34 -1.79 17.49
N TYR A 325 15.71 -2.29 16.31
CA TYR A 325 17.08 -2.24 15.79
C TYR A 325 17.51 -0.81 15.47
N TYR A 326 16.66 -0.05 14.77
CA TYR A 326 16.94 1.30 14.33
C TYR A 326 16.03 2.33 15.00
N ARG A 327 16.23 2.56 16.29
CA ARG A 327 15.39 3.47 17.11
C ARG A 327 15.23 4.88 16.55
N LYS A 328 16.15 5.35 15.69
CA LYS A 328 16.09 6.68 15.07
C LYS A 328 14.88 6.86 14.13
N ILE A 329 14.36 5.79 13.52
CA ILE A 329 13.17 5.89 12.66
C ILE A 329 11.85 5.85 13.44
N LEU A 330 11.85 5.40 14.70
CA LEU A 330 10.62 5.22 15.49
C LEU A 330 9.73 6.48 15.55
N PRO A 331 10.24 7.67 15.92
CA PRO A 331 9.39 8.86 15.97
C PRO A 331 8.79 9.20 14.59
N ARG A 332 9.58 9.05 13.52
CA ARG A 332 9.16 9.37 12.15
C ARG A 332 8.11 8.38 11.68
N PHE A 333 8.37 7.09 11.85
CA PHE A 333 7.45 6.04 11.47
C PHE A 333 6.07 6.27 12.11
N LEU A 334 6.04 6.56 13.42
CA LEU A 334 4.77 6.79 14.10
C LEU A 334 4.09 8.10 13.67
N GLN A 335 4.83 9.16 13.34
CA GLN A 335 4.24 10.39 12.80
C GLN A 335 3.62 10.19 11.41
N ILE A 336 4.20 9.30 10.60
CA ILE A 336 3.72 9.03 9.24
C ILE A 336 2.54 8.08 9.26
N PHE A 337 2.67 7.00 10.02
CA PHE A 337 1.72 5.91 10.06
C PHE A 337 0.48 6.35 10.83
N ASN A 338 -0.59 6.67 10.11
CA ASN A 338 -1.74 7.42 10.63
C ASN A 338 -3.00 6.59 10.80
N ASP A 339 -2.96 5.27 10.58
CA ASP A 339 -4.08 4.40 10.95
C ASP A 339 -4.12 4.21 12.47
N PRO A 340 -5.15 4.72 13.18
CA PRO A 340 -5.13 4.76 14.63
C PRO A 340 -5.16 3.37 15.27
N LYS A 341 -5.89 2.41 14.69
CA LYS A 341 -5.99 1.03 15.18
C LYS A 341 -4.62 0.37 15.11
N TRP A 342 -4.01 0.34 13.93
CA TRP A 342 -2.73 -0.32 13.71
C TRP A 342 -1.56 0.40 14.36
N LYS A 343 -1.61 1.74 14.43
CA LYS A 343 -0.62 2.54 15.15
C LYS A 343 -0.63 2.25 16.63
N LEU A 344 -1.81 2.18 17.25
CA LEU A 344 -1.91 1.81 18.66
C LEU A 344 -1.37 0.39 18.86
N GLU A 345 -1.79 -0.58 18.04
CA GLU A 345 -1.28 -1.96 18.10
C GLU A 345 0.26 -2.01 18.06
N ILE A 346 0.89 -1.30 17.12
CA ILE A 346 2.36 -1.23 17.01
C ILE A 346 2.99 -0.62 18.26
N ILE A 347 2.44 0.49 18.78
CA ILE A 347 2.94 1.14 20.00
C ILE A 347 2.84 0.18 21.20
N VAL A 348 1.70 -0.47 21.35
CA VAL A 348 1.41 -1.43 22.43
C VAL A 348 2.42 -2.57 22.40
N GLN A 349 2.57 -3.22 21.25
CA GLN A 349 3.49 -4.34 21.07
C GLN A 349 4.95 -3.92 21.22
N TYR A 350 5.30 -2.70 20.77
CA TYR A 350 6.62 -2.13 20.99
C TYR A 350 6.91 -1.96 22.47
N LEU A 351 5.99 -1.39 23.25
CA LEU A 351 6.14 -1.26 24.69
C LEU A 351 6.24 -2.62 25.38
N LEU A 352 5.38 -3.58 25.03
CA LEU A 352 5.42 -4.95 25.55
C LEU A 352 6.78 -5.64 25.32
N LYS A 353 7.39 -5.42 24.14
CA LYS A 353 8.71 -5.96 23.81
C LYS A 353 9.82 -5.41 24.73
N TYR A 354 9.64 -4.23 25.32
CA TYR A 354 10.63 -3.57 26.17
C TYR A 354 10.31 -3.59 27.67
N THR A 355 9.05 -3.82 28.05
CA THR A 355 8.70 -4.05 29.46
C THR A 355 9.21 -5.42 29.86
N ALA A 356 10.18 -5.48 30.77
CA ALA A 356 10.70 -6.73 31.29
C ALA A 356 9.55 -7.59 31.81
N LYS A 357 9.46 -8.85 31.37
CA LYS A 357 8.53 -9.80 31.97
C LYS A 357 8.88 -9.91 33.47
N PRO A 358 7.93 -9.76 34.40
CA PRO A 358 8.23 -9.90 35.82
C PRO A 358 8.79 -11.31 36.09
N VAL A 359 10.02 -11.38 36.59
CA VAL A 359 10.66 -12.64 36.97
C VAL A 359 9.95 -13.18 38.21
N ARG A 360 9.15 -14.24 38.03
CA ARG A 360 8.39 -14.88 39.11
C ARG A 360 9.34 -15.62 40.05
N THR A 361 9.45 -15.18 41.29
CA THR A 361 9.94 -16.06 42.36
C THR A 361 8.84 -17.06 42.72
N ARG A 362 9.24 -18.27 43.12
CA ARG A 362 8.48 -19.53 43.22
C ARG A 362 7.21 -19.53 44.12
N ARG A 363 6.65 -18.38 44.52
CA ARG A 363 5.64 -18.26 45.58
C ARG A 363 4.26 -17.69 45.23
N SER A 364 3.96 -17.26 44.00
CA SER A 364 2.59 -16.86 43.64
C SER A 364 1.86 -17.94 42.82
N ASN A 365 0.62 -18.28 43.19
CA ASN A 365 -0.22 -19.33 42.58
C ASN A 365 -1.55 -18.77 42.01
N GLY A 366 -1.60 -17.51 41.57
CA GLY A 366 -2.75 -16.93 40.87
C GLY A 366 -2.63 -16.96 39.34
N PRO A 367 -3.76 -17.01 38.59
CA PRO A 367 -3.78 -16.78 37.15
C PRO A 367 -3.33 -15.34 36.84
N SER A 368 -2.50 -15.17 35.82
CA SER A 368 -1.70 -13.95 35.59
C SER A 368 -2.39 -12.97 34.64
N GLU A 369 -3.00 -11.90 35.16
CA GLU A 369 -3.30 -10.69 34.38
C GLU A 369 -2.04 -9.80 34.18
N ASP A 370 -1.01 -9.96 35.03
CA ASP A 370 0.18 -9.07 35.09
C ASP A 370 1.13 -9.19 33.89
N SER A 371 1.03 -10.28 33.13
CA SER A 371 1.79 -10.48 31.88
C SER A 371 1.12 -9.88 30.65
N THR A 372 -0.12 -9.41 30.78
CA THR A 372 -0.92 -8.83 29.70
C THR A 372 -0.70 -7.33 29.62
N PHE A 373 -0.78 -6.73 28.44
CA PHE A 373 -0.66 -5.27 28.27
C PHE A 373 -1.61 -4.49 29.19
N LEU A 374 -2.81 -5.02 29.41
CA LEU A 374 -3.77 -4.45 30.35
C LEU A 374 -3.26 -4.47 31.80
N GLY A 375 -2.61 -5.54 32.23
CA GLY A 375 -1.95 -5.62 33.54
C GLY A 375 -0.79 -4.63 33.64
N VAL A 376 0.01 -4.50 32.59
CA VAL A 376 1.09 -3.52 32.50
C VAL A 376 0.54 -2.08 32.57
N LEU A 377 -0.51 -1.74 31.83
CA LEU A 377 -1.14 -0.43 31.90
C LEU A 377 -1.82 -0.16 33.25
N LYS A 378 -2.54 -1.14 33.82
CA LYS A 378 -3.11 -1.04 35.18
C LYS A 378 -2.01 -0.77 36.20
N SER A 379 -0.83 -1.39 36.06
CA SER A 379 0.32 -1.11 36.92
C SER A 379 0.80 0.35 36.81
N PHE A 380 0.74 0.97 35.63
CA PHE A 380 1.06 2.40 35.46
C PHE A 380 -0.03 3.34 35.96
N SER A 381 -1.29 2.88 36.04
CA SER A 381 -2.41 3.64 36.59
C SER A 381 -2.35 3.76 38.12
N ASP A 382 -1.73 2.79 38.80
CA ASP A 382 -1.48 2.82 40.24
C ASP A 382 -0.22 3.65 40.56
N SER A 383 -0.41 4.79 41.23
CA SER A 383 0.64 5.78 41.55
C SER A 383 1.83 5.23 42.34
N SER A 384 1.64 4.13 43.07
CA SER A 384 2.68 3.45 43.85
C SER A 384 3.61 2.54 43.02
N SER A 385 3.17 2.09 41.85
CA SER A 385 3.87 1.12 41.00
C SER A 385 4.62 1.77 39.81
N ALA A 386 4.12 2.92 39.34
CA ALA A 386 4.72 3.71 38.25
C ALA A 386 6.20 4.08 38.48
N TYR A 387 6.62 4.31 39.72
CA TYR A 387 7.99 4.69 40.09
C TYR A 387 9.01 3.53 39.96
N MET A 388 8.55 2.28 40.11
CA MET A 388 9.42 1.09 40.10
C MET A 388 9.75 0.60 38.68
N SER A 389 8.84 0.81 37.72
CA SER A 389 9.02 0.37 36.33
C SER A 389 9.90 1.31 35.50
N LEU A 390 10.01 2.60 35.88
CA LEU A 390 10.81 3.60 35.16
C LEU A 390 12.31 3.57 35.48
N THR A 391 12.72 2.88 36.55
CA THR A 391 14.10 2.86 37.06
C THR A 391 14.90 1.62 36.64
N SER A 392 14.27 0.62 36.03
CA SER A 392 14.91 -0.66 35.71
C SER A 392 15.31 -0.76 34.23
N GLN A 393 16.27 0.06 33.79
CA GLN A 393 17.01 -0.21 32.55
C GLN A 393 18.08 -1.28 32.81
N GLN A 394 17.74 -2.56 32.67
CA GLN A 394 18.76 -3.61 32.54
C GLN A 394 18.46 -4.49 31.33
N GLN A 395 19.38 -4.46 30.36
CA GLN A 395 19.45 -5.37 29.22
C GLN A 395 19.91 -6.76 29.66
N LEU A 396 19.30 -7.83 29.13
CA LEU A 396 19.96 -9.11 28.78
C LEU A 396 19.02 -10.00 27.91
N PRO A 397 19.56 -11.00 27.18
CA PRO A 397 19.07 -11.42 25.86
C PRO A 397 18.22 -12.71 25.84
N GLY A 398 17.50 -12.92 24.74
CA GLY A 398 17.13 -14.26 24.23
C GLY A 398 15.65 -14.68 24.36
N MET A 399 15.03 -14.95 23.21
CA MET A 399 13.75 -15.66 22.93
C MET A 399 13.54 -16.97 23.77
N PRO A 400 12.31 -17.54 23.92
CA PRO A 400 11.24 -17.59 22.91
C PRO A 400 9.78 -17.30 23.37
N GLY A 401 8.96 -16.95 22.37
CA GLY A 401 7.53 -17.27 22.23
C GLY A 401 6.57 -16.69 23.26
N CYS A 402 5.97 -15.53 22.98
CA CYS A 402 4.71 -15.16 23.63
C CYS A 402 3.55 -15.76 22.83
N ASN A 403 2.61 -16.40 23.53
CA ASN A 403 1.28 -16.64 23.00
C ASN A 403 0.67 -15.26 22.70
N GLU A 404 0.40 -15.02 21.42
CA GLU A 404 -0.26 -13.82 20.93
C GLU A 404 -1.66 -13.76 21.53
N ALA A 405 -1.84 -12.93 22.55
CA ALA A 405 -3.15 -12.39 22.82
C ALA A 405 -3.48 -11.48 21.65
N VAL A 406 -4.20 -12.02 20.66
CA VAL A 406 -4.99 -11.22 19.74
C VAL A 406 -5.73 -10.21 20.61
N ILE A 407 -5.61 -8.93 20.29
CA ILE A 407 -6.50 -7.93 20.86
C ILE A 407 -7.88 -8.23 20.26
N ASP A 408 -8.54 -9.23 20.84
CA ASP A 408 -9.95 -9.46 20.67
C ASP A 408 -10.63 -8.13 21.00
N SER A 409 -11.68 -7.80 20.28
CA SER A 409 -12.39 -6.52 20.31
C SER A 409 -13.05 -6.15 21.66
N LEU A 410 -12.54 -6.63 22.79
CA LEU A 410 -12.55 -5.92 24.07
C LEU A 410 -11.75 -4.63 23.89
N SER A 411 -12.49 -3.53 24.09
CA SER A 411 -12.51 -2.48 23.08
C SER A 411 -11.16 -1.77 22.94
N LEU A 412 -10.71 -1.57 21.70
CA LEU A 412 -9.64 -0.61 21.37
C LEU A 412 -9.83 0.72 22.12
N VAL A 413 -11.09 1.10 22.37
CA VAL A 413 -11.52 2.21 23.22
C VAL A 413 -11.13 2.04 24.69
N GLU A 414 -11.33 0.89 25.30
CA GLU A 414 -10.91 0.55 26.67
C GLU A 414 -9.39 0.59 26.81
N ILE A 415 -8.65 0.00 25.85
CA ILE A 415 -7.18 0.10 25.82
C ILE A 415 -6.77 1.58 25.75
N SER A 416 -7.41 2.34 24.87
CA SER A 416 -7.13 3.77 24.72
C SER A 416 -7.44 4.55 26.00
N LYS A 417 -8.55 4.24 26.70
CA LYS A 417 -8.91 4.82 27.99
C LYS A 417 -7.86 4.51 29.05
N ASN A 418 -7.36 3.27 29.09
CA ASN A 418 -6.32 2.86 30.03
C ASN A 418 -4.98 3.55 29.74
N VAL A 419 -4.61 3.71 28.46
CA VAL A 419 -3.44 4.51 28.07
C VAL A 419 -3.58 5.95 28.55
N ALA A 420 -4.70 6.60 28.25
CA ALA A 420 -4.96 7.99 28.68
C ALA A 420 -4.95 8.14 30.21
N ALA A 421 -5.54 7.19 30.93
CA ALA A 421 -5.55 7.16 32.39
C ALA A 421 -4.13 7.03 32.97
N ALA A 422 -3.32 6.10 32.46
CA ALA A 422 -1.93 5.91 32.89
C ALA A 422 -1.10 7.19 32.71
N PHE A 423 -1.24 7.89 31.57
CA PHE A 423 -0.55 9.17 31.35
C PHE A 423 -1.02 10.28 32.30
N ASN A 424 -2.32 10.33 32.63
CA ASN A 424 -2.83 11.29 33.60
C ASN A 424 -2.28 10.99 35.01
N SER A 425 -2.29 9.73 35.45
CA SER A 425 -1.70 9.32 36.73
C SER A 425 -0.21 9.65 36.83
N LEU A 426 0.56 9.41 35.76
CA LEU A 426 1.98 9.78 35.69
C LEU A 426 2.20 11.29 35.83
N ARG A 427 1.37 12.11 35.17
CA ARG A 427 1.45 13.57 35.25
C ARG A 427 1.01 14.12 36.60
N GLU A 428 0.04 13.48 37.26
CA GLU A 428 -0.35 13.82 38.63
C GLU A 428 0.75 13.49 39.64
N ALA A 429 1.43 12.36 39.45
CA ALA A 429 2.55 11.94 40.29
C ALA A 429 3.79 12.84 40.12
N ASP A 430 4.08 13.29 38.90
CA ASP A 430 5.14 14.26 38.63
C ASP A 430 4.74 15.28 37.54
N LYS A 431 4.43 16.51 37.97
CA LYS A 431 4.05 17.62 37.09
C LYS A 431 5.19 18.06 36.14
N LYS A 432 6.44 17.68 36.41
CA LYS A 432 7.61 18.01 35.58
C LYS A 432 8.02 16.87 34.65
N ILE A 433 7.29 15.75 34.64
CA ILE A 433 7.65 14.59 33.84
C ILE A 433 7.68 14.94 32.34
N GLN A 434 8.83 14.69 31.71
CA GLN A 434 8.95 14.85 30.26
C GLN A 434 8.47 13.57 29.57
N ILE A 435 7.34 13.67 28.87
CA ILE A 435 6.82 12.56 28.07
C ILE A 435 7.67 12.41 26.81
N SER A 436 8.17 11.20 26.56
CA SER A 436 8.94 10.85 25.36
C SER A 436 8.10 11.08 24.08
N SER A 437 8.75 11.20 22.92
CA SER A 437 8.04 11.29 21.64
C SER A 437 7.06 10.12 21.42
N LEU A 438 7.48 8.91 21.79
CA LEU A 438 6.64 7.71 21.75
C LEU A 438 5.42 7.86 22.68
N GLY A 439 5.61 8.36 23.90
CA GLY A 439 4.50 8.55 24.84
C GLY A 439 3.50 9.61 24.39
N LYS A 440 3.98 10.70 23.77
CA LYS A 440 3.11 11.73 23.18
C LYS A 440 2.25 11.15 22.06
N GLU A 441 2.86 10.33 21.20
CA GLU A 441 2.18 9.70 20.08
C GLU A 441 1.17 8.64 20.54
N ALA A 442 1.50 7.86 21.58
CA ALA A 442 0.59 6.92 22.21
C ALA A 442 -0.65 7.61 22.77
N LEU A 443 -0.45 8.71 23.51
CA LEU A 443 -1.54 9.50 24.08
C LEU A 443 -2.39 10.16 23.00
N PHE A 444 -1.76 10.72 21.96
CA PHE A 444 -2.46 11.33 20.84
C PHE A 444 -3.34 10.30 20.11
N THR A 445 -2.78 9.13 19.79
CA THR A 445 -3.48 8.04 19.11
C THR A 445 -4.65 7.51 19.93
N ALA A 446 -4.44 7.27 21.23
CA ALA A 446 -5.50 6.84 22.14
C ALA A 446 -6.63 7.87 22.24
N THR A 447 -6.29 9.16 22.34
CA THR A 447 -7.29 10.25 22.39
C THR A 447 -8.08 10.33 21.09
N MET A 448 -7.42 10.17 19.94
CA MET A 448 -8.08 10.11 18.64
C MET A 448 -9.13 8.99 18.60
N ILE A 449 -8.76 7.77 18.98
CA ILE A 449 -9.68 6.62 19.01
C ILE A 449 -10.90 6.89 19.90
N ILE A 450 -10.67 7.42 21.11
CA ILE A 450 -11.75 7.76 22.05
C ILE A 450 -12.68 8.83 21.48
N SER A 451 -12.15 9.79 20.72
CA SER A 451 -12.96 10.88 20.14
C SER A 451 -13.81 10.45 18.95
N THR A 452 -13.40 9.38 18.26
CA THR A 452 -14.09 8.85 17.07
C THR A 452 -15.03 7.68 17.38
N SER A 453 -15.00 7.15 18.61
CA SER A 453 -15.90 6.11 19.12
C SER A 453 -17.12 6.71 19.80
#